data_AF-A0A5J9TG69-F1
#
_entry.id   AF-A0A5J9TG69-F1
#
_cell.length_a   1.000
_cell.length_b   1.000
_cell.length_c   1.000
_cell.angle_alpha   90.00
_cell.angle_beta   90.00
_cell.angle_gamma   90.00
#
_symmetry.space_group_name_H-M   'P 1'
#
loop_
_entity.id
_entity.type
_entity.pdbx_description
1 polymer ?
#
loop_
_entity_poly.entity_id
_entity_poly.type
_entity_poly.pdbx_seq_one_letter_code
_entity_poly.pdbx_strand_id
1 'polypeptide(L)'
;MVLQQLYQQGARKMAILGLPPVGYVPLQRTVAGGLARNCDRLASMRRSCFNTKLKEEIERLQKGLQCQRIGYVESTTVYVSTRGCCGTGDFKVSLLCNRLTATMCPDDRKCLLRQLRPY
;
A
#
# COMPACT_ATOMS: atom_id res chain seq x y z
N MET A 1 -9.86 -18.24 7.97
CA MET A 1 -9.04 -17.02 7.77
C MET A 1 -7.76 -17.39 7.04
N VAL A 2 -7.29 -16.59 6.06
CA VAL A 2 -6.18 -16.94 5.15
C VAL A 2 -4.91 -17.40 5.89
N LEU A 3 -4.56 -16.74 7.00
CA LEU A 3 -3.36 -17.09 7.78
C LEU A 3 -3.44 -18.51 8.39
N GLN A 4 -4.61 -18.92 8.87
CA GLN A 4 -4.83 -20.28 9.39
C GLN A 4 -4.71 -21.32 8.27
N GLN A 5 -5.22 -21.01 7.08
CA GLN A 5 -5.11 -21.89 5.91
C GLN A 5 -3.64 -22.05 5.50
N LEU A 6 -2.88 -20.95 5.40
CA LEU A 6 -1.45 -21.01 5.12
C LEU A 6 -0.69 -21.83 6.17
N TYR A 7 -1.07 -21.71 7.44
CA TYR A 7 -0.50 -22.52 8.51
C TYR A 7 -0.78 -24.03 8.34
N GLN A 8 -2.03 -24.39 8.01
CA GLN A 8 -2.43 -25.77 7.71
C GLN A 8 -1.67 -26.34 6.50
N GLN A 9 -1.29 -25.49 5.55
CA GLN A 9 -0.45 -25.83 4.39
C GLN A 9 1.06 -25.88 4.73
N GLY A 10 1.45 -25.77 5.99
CA GLY A 10 2.85 -25.93 6.42
C GLY A 10 3.65 -24.63 6.60
N ALA A 11 3.06 -23.46 6.38
CA ALA A 11 3.76 -22.20 6.64
C ALA A 11 4.07 -22.03 8.14
N ARG A 12 5.31 -21.63 8.47
CA ARG A 12 5.80 -21.46 9.86
C ARG A 12 6.40 -20.08 10.13
N LYS A 13 6.71 -19.34 9.07
CA LYS A 13 7.21 -17.96 9.11
C LYS A 13 6.35 -17.13 8.16
N MET A 14 5.73 -16.08 8.66
CA MET A 14 4.85 -15.22 7.87
C MET A 14 5.22 -13.77 8.11
N ALA A 15 5.20 -12.95 7.05
CA ALA A 15 5.31 -11.50 7.15
C ALA A 15 4.03 -10.89 6.59
N ILE A 16 3.35 -10.08 7.40
CA ILE A 16 2.09 -9.46 7.04
C ILE A 16 2.33 -7.96 6.91
N LEU A 17 2.04 -7.44 5.72
CA LEU A 17 2.08 -6.02 5.45
C LEU A 17 0.72 -5.40 5.78
N GLY A 18 0.71 -4.39 6.63
CA GLY A 18 -0.48 -3.57 6.88
C GLY A 18 -0.91 -2.80 5.64
N LEU A 19 -2.16 -2.32 5.61
CA LEU A 19 -2.60 -1.50 4.50
C LEU A 19 -1.71 -0.26 4.37
N PRO A 20 -1.26 0.06 3.14
CA PRO A 20 -0.49 1.27 2.88
C PRO A 20 -1.33 2.52 3.15
N PRO A 21 -0.74 3.72 3.18
CA PRO A 21 -1.42 4.99 3.41
C PRO A 21 -2.36 5.38 2.26
N VAL A 22 -3.45 4.62 2.04
CA VAL A 22 -4.36 4.75 0.89
C VAL A 22 -4.90 6.17 0.73
N GLY A 23 -5.18 6.88 1.83
CA GLY A 23 -5.67 8.27 1.77
C GLY A 23 -4.66 9.31 1.25
N TYR A 24 -3.38 8.94 1.16
CA TYR A 24 -2.29 9.84 0.76
C TYR A 24 -1.80 9.59 -0.66
N VAL A 25 -2.19 8.49 -1.30
CA VAL A 25 -1.67 8.13 -2.62
C VAL A 25 -2.20 9.08 -3.70
N PRO A 26 -1.42 9.38 -4.77
CA PRO A 26 -1.81 10.32 -5.81
C PRO A 26 -3.18 10.04 -6.44
N LEU A 27 -3.52 8.76 -6.64
CA LEU A 27 -4.82 8.35 -7.18
C LEU A 27 -5.97 8.77 -6.26
N GLN A 28 -5.85 8.52 -4.96
CA GLN A 28 -6.92 8.84 -4.01
C GLN A 28 -7.12 10.36 -3.90
N ARG A 29 -6.03 11.13 -4.01
CA ARG A 29 -6.09 12.59 -4.09
C ARG A 29 -6.82 13.08 -5.35
N THR A 30 -6.64 12.40 -6.48
CA THR A 30 -7.38 12.72 -7.72
C THR A 30 -8.87 12.36 -7.61
N VAL A 31 -9.19 11.19 -7.04
CA VAL A 31 -10.58 10.67 -7.02
C VAL A 31 -11.41 11.30 -5.90
N ALA A 32 -10.84 11.48 -4.71
CA ALA A 32 -11.56 11.86 -3.49
C ALA A 32 -11.08 13.18 -2.86
N GLY A 33 -9.99 13.78 -3.36
CA GLY A 33 -9.40 14.99 -2.80
C GLY A 33 -10.00 16.31 -3.29
N GLY A 34 -10.97 16.27 -4.21
CA GLY A 34 -11.52 17.45 -4.88
C GLY A 34 -10.50 18.18 -5.75
N LEU A 35 -10.84 19.40 -6.19
CA LEU A 35 -9.97 20.22 -7.06
C LEU A 35 -8.60 20.52 -6.44
N ALA A 36 -8.54 20.69 -5.11
CA ALA A 36 -7.31 20.91 -4.37
C ALA A 36 -6.45 19.62 -4.22
N ARG A 37 -6.97 18.46 -4.65
CA ARG A 37 -6.33 17.15 -4.50
C ARG A 37 -5.93 16.87 -3.05
N ASN A 38 -6.80 17.20 -2.10
CA ASN A 38 -6.54 16.96 -0.68
C ASN A 38 -6.42 15.46 -0.38
N CYS A 39 -5.80 15.13 0.75
CA CYS A 39 -5.77 13.75 1.21
C CYS A 39 -7.18 13.28 1.59
N ASP A 40 -7.47 12.02 1.29
CA ASP A 40 -8.73 11.39 1.70
C ASP A 40 -8.63 10.93 3.16
N ARG A 41 -9.25 11.73 4.03
CA ARG A 41 -9.30 11.46 5.47
C ARG A 41 -10.13 10.22 5.79
N LEU A 42 -11.20 9.95 5.05
CA LEU A 42 -12.05 8.77 5.28
C LEU A 42 -11.30 7.49 4.93
N ALA A 43 -10.59 7.46 3.80
CA ALA A 43 -9.70 6.35 3.45
C ALA A 43 -8.59 6.17 4.50
N SER A 44 -8.02 7.25 5.02
CA SER A 44 -7.00 7.21 6.08
C SER A 44 -7.54 6.63 7.39
N MET A 45 -8.76 7.02 7.79
CA MET A 45 -9.42 6.50 8.99
C MET A 45 -9.79 5.02 8.83
N ARG A 46 -10.33 4.62 7.67
CA ARG A 46 -10.63 3.21 7.36
C ARG A 46 -9.38 2.34 7.39
N ARG A 47 -8.26 2.83 6.83
CA ARG A 47 -6.95 2.17 6.94
C ARG A 47 -6.54 1.98 8.40
N SER A 48 -6.71 3.00 9.24
CA SER A 48 -6.38 2.90 10.66
C SER A 48 -7.20 1.82 11.35
N CYS A 49 -8.53 1.82 11.17
CA CYS A 49 -9.41 0.81 11.76
C CYS A 49 -9.06 -0.61 11.28
N PHE A 50 -8.77 -0.77 9.99
CA PHE A 50 -8.35 -2.05 9.43
C PHE A 50 -7.01 -2.52 10.01
N ASN A 51 -5.99 -1.66 10.05
CA ASN A 51 -4.67 -2.04 10.57
C ASN A 51 -4.72 -2.35 12.08
N THR A 52 -5.58 -1.68 12.85
CA THR A 52 -5.83 -2.02 14.26
C THR A 52 -6.42 -3.43 14.39
N LYS A 53 -7.53 -3.71 13.69
CA LYS A 53 -8.16 -5.05 13.72
C LYS A 53 -7.24 -6.15 13.20
N LEU A 54 -6.43 -5.85 12.19
CA LEU A 54 -5.44 -6.79 11.66
C LEU A 54 -4.37 -7.13 12.70
N LYS A 55 -3.87 -6.14 13.44
CA LYS A 55 -2.90 -6.38 14.53
C LYS A 55 -3.50 -7.24 15.63
N GLU A 56 -4.70 -6.92 16.09
CA GLU A 56 -5.43 -7.70 17.10
C GLU A 56 -5.60 -9.16 16.67
N GLU A 57 -5.94 -9.39 15.41
CA GLU A 57 -6.13 -10.73 14.86
C GLU A 57 -4.81 -11.50 14.70
N ILE A 58 -3.72 -10.82 14.34
CA ILE A 58 -2.38 -11.42 14.30
C ILE A 58 -1.96 -11.85 15.70
N GLU A 59 -2.15 -11.00 16.71
CA GLU A 59 -1.85 -11.33 18.10
C GLU A 59 -2.68 -12.52 18.59
N ARG A 60 -3.98 -12.56 18.24
CA ARG A 60 -4.86 -13.69 18.54
C ARG A 60 -4.33 -14.99 17.95
N LEU A 61 -3.91 -14.97 16.68
CA LEU A 61 -3.35 -16.15 16.03
C LEU A 61 -1.98 -16.55 16.58
N GLN A 62 -1.10 -15.60 16.86
CA GLN A 62 0.21 -15.91 17.45
C GLN A 62 0.06 -16.64 18.79
N LYS A 63 -0.93 -16.25 19.61
CA LYS A 63 -1.27 -16.95 20.86
C LYS A 63 -1.81 -18.36 20.59
N GLY A 64 -2.69 -18.52 19.60
CA GLY A 64 -3.30 -19.81 19.28
C GLY A 64 -2.38 -20.82 18.60
N LEU A 65 -1.37 -20.35 17.85
CA LEU A 65 -0.50 -21.21 17.03
C LEU A 65 0.83 -21.58 17.69
N GLN A 66 1.07 -21.17 18.95
CA GLN A 66 2.22 -21.49 19.83
C GLN A 66 3.58 -21.75 19.13
N CYS A 67 4.55 -20.84 19.34
CA CYS A 67 5.93 -20.85 18.80
C CYS A 67 6.13 -20.31 17.36
N GLN A 68 5.12 -19.63 16.80
CA GLN A 68 5.09 -19.30 15.36
C GLN A 68 5.51 -17.86 15.10
N ARG A 69 6.42 -17.66 14.13
CA ARG A 69 6.99 -16.34 13.83
C ARG A 69 6.14 -15.64 12.77
N ILE A 70 5.15 -14.88 13.23
CA ILE A 70 4.37 -13.95 12.40
C ILE A 70 4.91 -12.54 12.64
N GLY A 71 5.50 -11.93 11.62
CA GLY A 71 5.94 -10.54 11.66
C GLY A 71 4.85 -9.63 11.08
N TYR A 72 4.65 -8.47 11.69
CA TYR A 72 3.83 -7.40 11.15
C TYR A 72 4.71 -6.23 10.71
N VAL A 73 4.47 -5.72 9.51
CA VAL A 73 5.16 -4.55 8.97
C VAL A 73 4.12 -3.49 8.65
N GLU A 74 4.20 -2.34 9.33
CA GLU A 74 3.40 -1.18 8.96
C GLU A 74 3.91 -0.64 7.63
N SER A 75 3.03 -0.58 6.63
CA SER A 75 3.37 0.04 5.35
C SER A 75 3.39 1.56 5.53
N THR A 76 4.58 2.15 5.50
CA THR A 76 4.78 3.60 5.54
C THR A 76 4.92 4.14 4.11
N THR A 77 4.39 5.34 3.85
CA THR A 77 4.73 6.07 2.63
C THR A 77 6.14 6.60 2.78
N VAL A 78 7.12 5.88 2.25
CA VAL A 78 8.45 6.42 2.03
C VAL A 78 8.31 7.40 0.86
N TYR A 79 8.41 8.69 1.18
CA TYR A 79 8.29 9.86 0.30
C TYR A 79 6.87 10.31 -0.10
N VAL A 80 6.62 11.57 0.27
CA VAL A 80 5.44 12.42 0.07
C VAL A 80 5.26 12.76 -1.41
N SER A 81 5.22 11.75 -2.28
CA SER A 81 4.91 12.01 -3.67
C SER A 81 3.42 12.21 -3.82
N THR A 82 3.06 13.47 -4.04
CA THR A 82 1.70 13.89 -4.39
C THR A 82 1.36 13.59 -5.86
N ARG A 83 2.32 13.07 -6.64
CA ARG A 83 2.24 12.87 -8.09
C ARG A 83 2.60 11.43 -8.47
N GLY A 84 1.89 10.85 -9.43
CA GLY A 84 2.35 9.63 -10.12
C GLY A 84 3.27 9.97 -11.30
N CYS A 85 4.09 9.02 -11.76
CA CYS A 85 4.88 9.18 -13.00
C CYS A 85 4.21 8.61 -14.24
N CYS A 86 3.31 7.65 -14.08
CA CYS A 86 2.72 6.92 -15.21
C CYS A 86 1.28 7.33 -15.44
N GLY A 87 0.92 7.61 -16.70
CA GLY A 87 -0.44 7.98 -17.12
C GLY A 87 -0.53 9.42 -17.61
N THR A 88 -1.59 9.71 -18.35
CA THR A 88 -1.89 11.02 -18.93
C THR A 88 -2.90 11.80 -18.09
N GLY A 89 -2.73 13.12 -17.98
CA GLY A 89 -3.61 13.97 -17.17
C GLY A 89 -3.46 13.74 -15.66
N ASP A 90 -4.58 13.81 -14.92
CA ASP A 90 -4.61 13.70 -13.45
C ASP A 90 -4.64 12.26 -12.94
N PHE A 91 -4.96 11.30 -13.81
CA PHE A 91 -4.96 9.88 -13.50
C PHE A 91 -3.59 9.30 -13.76
N LYS A 92 -2.76 9.32 -12.72
CA LYS A 92 -1.41 8.77 -12.78
C LYS A 92 -1.26 7.52 -11.90
N VAL A 93 -1.49 6.34 -12.49
CA VAL A 93 -1.48 5.04 -11.83
C VAL A 93 -0.59 4.03 -12.54
N SER A 94 -0.11 3.02 -11.80
CA SER A 94 0.78 1.99 -12.33
C SER A 94 0.16 1.16 -13.47
N LEU A 95 -1.15 0.91 -13.42
CA LEU A 95 -1.86 0.19 -14.49
C LEU A 95 -1.77 0.90 -15.84
N LEU A 96 -1.67 2.24 -15.83
CA LEU A 96 -1.54 3.04 -17.03
C LEU A 96 -0.07 3.22 -17.45
N CYS A 97 0.91 2.60 -16.78
CA CYS A 97 2.32 2.64 -17.20
C CYS A 97 2.51 1.80 -18.47
N ASN A 98 2.94 2.44 -19.56
CA ASN A 98 3.49 1.77 -20.73
C ASN A 98 4.61 2.65 -21.33
N ARG A 99 5.26 2.20 -22.41
CA ARG A 99 6.37 2.94 -23.04
C ARG A 99 5.99 4.36 -23.49
N LEU A 100 4.71 4.62 -23.77
CA LEU A 100 4.21 5.92 -24.24
C LEU A 100 3.81 6.84 -23.08
N THR A 101 3.34 6.27 -21.97
CA THR A 101 2.78 7.00 -20.82
C THR A 101 3.72 7.05 -19.61
N ALA A 102 4.86 6.37 -19.69
CA ALA A 102 5.98 6.51 -18.76
C ALA A 102 6.78 7.77 -19.10
N THR A 103 6.16 8.95 -18.97
CA THR A 103 6.90 10.20 -18.96
C THR A 103 7.94 10.13 -17.84
N MET A 104 9.22 10.17 -18.18
CA MET A 104 10.29 10.21 -17.19
C MET A 104 10.03 11.41 -16.28
N CYS A 105 9.75 11.13 -15.00
CA CYS A 105 9.75 12.19 -14.01
C CYS A 105 11.18 12.77 -13.96
N PRO A 106 11.35 14.10 -14.03
CA PRO A 106 12.68 14.72 -13.99
C PRO A 106 13.49 14.29 -12.76
N ASP A 107 12.79 13.90 -11.70
CA ASP A 107 13.33 13.29 -10.49
C ASP A 107 12.48 12.06 -10.13
N ASP A 108 12.98 10.86 -10.44
CA ASP A 108 12.30 9.59 -10.18
C ASP A 108 12.23 9.24 -8.69
N ARG A 109 13.05 9.88 -7.85
CA ARG A 109 13.03 9.73 -6.39
C ARG A 109 11.82 10.43 -5.75
N LYS A 110 11.27 11.42 -6.44
CA LYS A 110 10.08 12.16 -5.99
C LYS A 110 8.77 11.47 -6.35
N CYS A 111 8.78 10.23 -6.86
CA CYS A 111 7.59 9.56 -7.37
C CYS A 111 7.40 8.13 -6.85
N LEU A 112 6.23 7.87 -6.26
CA LEU A 112 5.89 6.59 -5.62
C LEU A 112 5.67 5.46 -6.64
N LEU A 113 5.08 5.76 -7.80
CA LEU A 113 4.78 4.78 -8.83
C LEU A 113 5.85 4.84 -9.92
N ARG A 114 7.00 4.27 -9.60
CA ARG A 114 8.10 4.06 -10.54
C ARG A 114 7.85 2.75 -11.29
N GLN A 115 8.08 2.69 -12.61
CA GLN A 115 8.32 1.40 -13.24
C GLN A 115 9.56 0.80 -12.56
N LEU A 116 9.42 -0.38 -11.94
CA LEU A 116 10.58 -1.22 -11.66
C LEU A 116 11.39 -1.25 -12.94
N ARG A 117 12.66 -0.82 -12.89
CA ARG A 117 13.49 -0.80 -14.09
C ARG A 117 13.39 -2.19 -14.72
N PRO A 118 12.97 -2.34 -15.99
CA PRO A 118 13.31 -3.55 -16.69
C PRO A 118 14.83 -3.58 -16.73
N TYR A 119 15.42 -4.66 -16.22
CA TYR A 119 16.81 -4.99 -16.51
C TYR A 119 17.03 -5.00 -18.02
#